data_AF-A0A6A6E3J8-F1
#
_entry.id   AF-A0A6A6E3J8-F1
#
_cell.length_a   1.000
_cell.length_b   1.000
_cell.length_c   1.000
_cell.angle_alpha   90.00
_cell.angle_beta   90.00
_cell.angle_gamma   90.00
#
_symmetry.space_group_name_H-M   'P 1'
#
loop_
_entity.id
_entity.type
_entity.pdbx_description
1 polymer ?
#
loop_
_entity_poly.entity_id
_entity_poly.type
_entity_poly.pdbx_seq_one_letter_code
_entity_poly.pdbx_strand_id
1 'polypeptide(L)'
;MPSNQDIIEEHKSNLPLPEQPPVAPDWNSADERTVNVGAGGRQEDLSHSGLGSDTLREPATASSGVRTDGEAWKTNAAVGGGREAKDDLGGIPNDAVTRDAKNKPGLADTTGKDYGYPHKSDPSSGLKQ
;
A
#
# COMPACT_ATOMS: atom_id res chain seq x y z
N MET A 1 29.33 -20.63 -44.27
CA MET A 1 29.21 -19.91 -42.98
C MET A 1 29.35 -20.95 -41.89
N PRO A 2 30.22 -20.75 -40.89
CA PRO A 2 30.24 -21.62 -39.71
C PRO A 2 28.85 -21.62 -39.05
N SER A 3 28.48 -22.74 -38.44
CA SER A 3 27.19 -22.83 -37.75
C SER A 3 27.22 -21.99 -36.47
N ASN A 4 26.06 -21.58 -35.98
CA ASN A 4 25.98 -20.83 -34.71
C ASN A 4 26.60 -21.60 -33.53
N GLN A 5 26.62 -22.94 -33.60
CA GLN A 5 27.25 -23.79 -32.58
C GLN A 5 28.77 -23.66 -32.62
N ASP A 6 29.37 -23.69 -33.81
CA ASP A 6 30.82 -23.55 -34.00
C ASP A 6 31.34 -22.20 -33.47
N ILE A 7 30.57 -21.13 -33.73
CA ILE A 7 30.89 -19.77 -33.25
C ILE A 7 30.83 -19.72 -31.71
N ILE A 8 29.82 -20.34 -31.08
CA ILE A 8 29.68 -20.35 -29.62
C ILE A 8 30.84 -21.10 -28.95
N GLU A 9 31.28 -22.21 -29.53
CA GLU A 9 32.40 -23.01 -29.00
C GLU A 9 33.73 -22.24 -29.09
N GLU A 10 33.99 -21.57 -30.20
CA GLU A 10 35.17 -20.71 -30.39
C GLU A 10 35.22 -19.56 -29.37
N HIS A 11 34.08 -18.91 -29.11
CA HIS A 11 34.01 -17.82 -28.14
C HIS A 11 34.14 -18.32 -26.69
N LYS A 12 33.62 -19.51 -26.37
CA LYS A 12 33.77 -20.11 -25.03
C LYS A 12 35.23 -20.49 -24.75
N SER A 13 35.96 -21.02 -25.73
CA SER A 13 37.37 -21.39 -25.54
C SER A 13 38.30 -20.19 -25.42
N ASN A 14 37.92 -19.05 -25.97
CA ASN A 14 38.71 -17.81 -25.92
C ASN A 14 38.35 -16.89 -24.75
N LEU A 15 37.44 -17.30 -23.87
CA LEU A 15 37.09 -16.50 -22.70
C LEU A 15 38.23 -16.56 -21.68
N PRO A 16 38.83 -15.43 -21.27
CA PRO A 16 39.88 -15.44 -20.27
C PRO A 16 39.34 -16.02 -18.96
N LEU A 17 40.10 -16.97 -18.39
CA LEU A 17 39.78 -17.50 -17.08
C LEU A 17 39.80 -16.34 -16.08
N PRO A 18 38.80 -16.22 -15.19
CA PRO A 18 38.84 -15.25 -14.11
C PRO A 18 40.13 -15.42 -13.31
N GLU A 19 40.88 -14.34 -13.10
CA GLU A 19 42.15 -14.38 -12.34
C GLU A 19 41.96 -14.87 -10.90
N GLN A 20 40.76 -14.64 -10.36
CA GLN A 20 40.36 -15.10 -9.04
C GLN A 20 39.45 -16.33 -9.17
N PRO A 21 39.75 -17.44 -8.49
CA PRO A 21 38.82 -18.56 -8.44
C PRO A 21 37.49 -18.08 -7.83
N PRO A 22 36.34 -18.67 -8.22
CA PRO A 22 35.07 -18.38 -7.57
C PRO A 22 35.21 -18.67 -6.08
N VAL A 23 35.22 -17.60 -5.29
CA VAL A 23 35.33 -17.68 -3.84
C VAL A 23 34.02 -18.29 -3.33
N ALA A 24 34.12 -19.24 -2.39
CA ALA A 24 32.94 -19.79 -1.74
C ALA A 24 32.08 -18.63 -1.19
N PRO A 25 30.74 -18.69 -1.31
CA PRO A 25 29.89 -17.64 -0.79
C PRO A 25 30.21 -17.39 0.68
N ASP A 26 30.56 -16.15 1.02
CA ASP A 26 30.67 -15.73 2.41
C ASP A 26 29.26 -15.70 2.99
N TRP A 27 28.92 -16.68 3.83
CA TRP A 27 27.61 -16.77 4.49
C TRP A 27 27.26 -15.51 5.31
N ASN A 28 28.24 -14.67 5.66
CA ASN A 28 28.01 -13.37 6.29
C ASN A 28 27.33 -12.35 5.36
N SER A 29 27.33 -12.58 4.05
CA SER A 29 26.57 -11.76 3.08
C SER A 29 25.11 -12.19 2.93
N ALA A 30 24.74 -13.36 3.47
CA ALA A 30 23.37 -13.86 3.49
C ALA A 30 22.64 -13.55 4.81
N ASP A 31 23.38 -13.29 5.89
CA ASP A 31 22.80 -12.83 7.16
C ASP A 31 22.66 -11.30 7.14
N GLU A 32 21.41 -10.86 7.15
CA GLU A 32 20.99 -9.46 7.18
C GLU A 32 21.56 -8.68 8.38
N ARG A 33 21.99 -9.37 9.45
CA ARG A 33 22.58 -8.76 10.65
C ARG A 33 24.06 -8.43 10.49
N THR A 34 24.76 -9.06 9.55
CA THR A 34 26.21 -8.87 9.33
C THR A 34 26.52 -7.91 8.19
N VAL A 35 25.55 -7.63 7.33
CA VAL A 35 25.67 -6.56 6.35
C VAL A 35 25.35 -5.22 6.99
N ASN A 36 26.24 -4.23 6.85
CA ASN A 36 26.06 -2.85 7.34
C ASN A 36 24.95 -2.09 6.58
N VAL A 37 23.87 -2.76 6.19
CA VAL A 37 22.60 -2.11 5.89
C VAL A 37 22.01 -1.75 7.25
N GLY A 38 22.21 -0.51 7.67
CA GLY A 38 21.52 0.00 8.85
C GLY A 38 20.03 -0.29 8.66
N ALA A 39 19.37 -0.75 9.73
CA ALA A 39 17.92 -0.73 9.83
C ALA A 39 17.49 0.75 9.77
N GLY A 40 17.47 1.32 8.56
CA GLY A 40 17.09 2.69 8.26
C GLY A 40 15.58 2.86 8.37
N GLY A 41 14.98 2.24 9.38
CA GLY A 41 13.60 2.42 9.74
C GLY A 41 13.43 3.86 10.17
N ARG A 42 12.76 4.66 9.32
CA ARG A 42 12.19 5.90 9.80
C ARG A 42 11.18 5.54 10.88
N GLN A 43 11.47 5.92 12.12
CA GLN A 43 10.53 5.90 13.23
C GLN A 43 9.61 7.13 13.16
N GLU A 44 9.16 7.47 11.95
CA GLU A 44 8.15 8.50 11.75
C GLU A 44 6.83 7.77 11.50
N ASP A 45 5.74 8.36 11.98
CA ASP A 45 4.39 7.86 11.76
C ASP A 45 4.09 7.77 10.25
N LEU A 46 4.33 6.59 9.66
CA LEU A 46 4.11 6.32 8.25
C LEU A 46 2.64 6.43 7.85
N SER A 47 1.71 6.42 8.83
CA SER A 47 0.29 6.67 8.62
C SER A 47 0.01 8.12 8.18
N HIS A 48 0.90 9.08 8.47
CA HIS A 48 0.68 10.50 8.18
C HIS A 48 0.54 10.80 6.67
N SER A 49 1.13 9.99 5.80
CA SER A 49 1.18 10.29 4.36
C SER A 49 -0.10 9.94 3.58
N GLY A 50 -1.13 9.35 4.22
CA GLY A 50 -2.36 8.95 3.52
C GLY A 50 -2.16 7.79 2.54
N LEU A 51 -0.98 7.16 2.57
CA LEU A 51 -0.58 6.09 1.67
C LEU A 51 -0.88 4.68 2.21
N GLY A 52 -1.45 4.56 3.43
CA GLY A 52 -1.90 3.28 3.99
C GLY A 52 -0.82 2.19 4.03
N SER A 53 -1.27 0.93 3.97
CA SER A 53 -0.43 -0.29 3.97
C SER A 53 0.59 -0.38 2.82
N ASP A 54 0.51 0.49 1.80
CA ASP A 54 1.32 0.41 0.58
C ASP A 54 2.72 1.03 0.72
N THR A 55 3.06 1.63 1.88
CA THR A 55 4.34 2.34 2.08
C THR A 55 5.42 1.55 2.78
N LEU A 56 5.07 0.43 3.42
CA LEU A 56 6.07 -0.45 3.99
C LEU A 56 6.59 -1.36 2.89
N ARG A 57 7.92 -1.47 2.83
CA ARG A 57 8.69 -2.20 1.82
C ARG A 57 8.54 -3.72 1.99
N GLU A 58 7.30 -4.19 2.17
CA GLU A 58 6.86 -5.57 2.29
C GLU A 58 5.74 -5.81 1.26
N PRO A 59 5.50 -7.06 0.81
CA PRO A 59 4.27 -7.34 0.07
C PRO A 59 3.09 -6.88 0.94
N ALA A 60 2.22 -6.03 0.40
CA ALA A 60 0.95 -5.66 1.04
C ALA A 60 0.07 -6.92 1.12
N THR A 61 0.30 -7.76 2.13
CA THR A 61 -0.39 -9.03 2.32
C THR A 61 -1.81 -8.84 2.84
N ALA A 62 -2.14 -7.62 3.27
CA ALA A 62 -3.48 -7.22 3.68
C ALA A 62 -4.20 -6.48 2.56
N SER A 63 -5.36 -7.01 2.16
CA SER A 63 -6.25 -6.36 1.20
C SER A 63 -6.83 -5.09 1.83
N SER A 64 -7.19 -4.08 1.04
CA SER A 64 -7.86 -2.89 1.60
C SER A 64 -9.17 -3.27 2.29
N GLY A 65 -9.29 -3.04 3.61
CA GLY A 65 -10.52 -3.26 4.37
C GLY A 65 -11.70 -2.38 3.92
N VAL A 66 -11.42 -1.33 3.15
CA VAL A 66 -12.44 -0.49 2.50
C VAL A 66 -13.16 -1.23 1.37
N ARG A 67 -12.46 -2.15 0.69
CA ARG A 67 -12.98 -2.86 -0.51
C ARG A 67 -13.23 -4.34 -0.26
N THR A 68 -12.60 -4.90 0.77
CA THR A 68 -12.57 -6.34 1.03
C THR A 68 -12.93 -6.58 2.49
N ASP A 69 -14.05 -7.26 2.71
CA ASP A 69 -14.40 -7.75 4.04
C ASP A 69 -13.52 -8.97 4.37
N GLY A 70 -12.56 -8.80 5.26
CA GLY A 70 -11.64 -9.88 5.63
C GLY A 70 -12.34 -11.09 6.25
N GLU A 71 -13.50 -10.91 6.89
CA GLU A 71 -14.27 -12.00 7.50
C GLU A 71 -15.06 -12.79 6.45
N ALA A 72 -15.66 -12.08 5.48
CA ALA A 72 -16.37 -12.71 4.37
C ALA A 72 -15.42 -13.43 3.39
N TRP A 73 -14.25 -12.83 3.13
CA TRP A 73 -13.29 -13.35 2.15
C TRP A 73 -12.20 -14.23 2.79
N LYS A 74 -12.18 -14.36 4.11
CA LYS A 74 -11.15 -15.11 4.87
C LYS A 74 -9.72 -14.66 4.50
N THR A 75 -9.57 -13.36 4.25
CA THR A 75 -8.29 -12.73 3.93
C THR A 75 -7.94 -11.70 5.00
N ASN A 76 -6.63 -11.48 5.21
CA ASN A 76 -6.21 -10.34 6.03
C ASN A 76 -6.63 -9.06 5.30
N ALA A 77 -7.46 -8.24 5.95
CA ALA A 77 -7.87 -6.94 5.43
C ALA A 77 -7.32 -5.84 6.37
N ALA A 78 -6.68 -4.83 5.81
CA ALA A 78 -6.16 -3.71 6.59
C ALA A 78 -7.30 -2.93 7.23
N VAL A 79 -7.26 -2.77 8.55
CA VAL A 79 -8.24 -2.00 9.34
C VAL A 79 -8.01 -0.52 9.06
N GLY A 80 -9.01 0.13 8.45
CA GLY A 80 -9.05 1.59 8.25
C GLY A 80 -7.97 2.17 7.34
N GLY A 81 -8.37 2.66 6.17
CA GLY A 81 -7.48 3.37 5.25
C GLY A 81 -7.69 4.89 5.30
N GLY A 82 -6.62 5.66 5.08
CA GLY A 82 -6.72 7.11 4.91
C GLY A 82 -7.18 7.83 6.17
N ARG A 83 -8.30 8.58 6.09
CA ARG A 83 -8.80 9.37 7.24
C ARG A 83 -9.30 8.54 8.40
N GLU A 84 -9.81 7.34 8.15
CA GLU A 84 -10.26 6.45 9.24
C GLU A 84 -9.11 6.16 10.21
N ALA A 85 -7.94 5.81 9.67
CA ALA A 85 -6.73 5.62 10.48
C ALA A 85 -6.14 6.94 10.98
N LYS A 86 -6.19 8.01 10.17
CA LYS A 86 -5.57 9.30 10.54
C LYS A 86 -6.28 10.00 11.69
N ASP A 87 -7.61 9.92 11.71
CA ASP A 87 -8.47 10.64 12.65
C ASP A 87 -9.00 9.70 13.77
N ASP A 88 -8.46 8.47 13.86
CA ASP A 88 -8.84 7.44 14.84
C ASP A 88 -10.37 7.19 14.90
N LEU A 89 -10.97 7.00 13.73
CA LEU A 89 -12.41 6.84 13.57
C LEU A 89 -12.80 5.36 13.66
N GLY A 90 -13.94 5.08 14.29
CA GLY A 90 -14.50 3.72 14.38
C GLY A 90 -15.10 3.17 13.07
N GLY A 91 -14.84 3.83 11.93
CA GLY A 91 -15.34 3.43 10.62
C GLY A 91 -15.16 4.52 9.56
N ILE A 92 -15.60 4.22 8.33
CA ILE A 92 -15.44 5.12 7.17
C ILE A 92 -16.16 6.46 7.45
N PRO A 93 -15.51 7.62 7.22
CA PRO A 93 -16.14 8.93 7.35
C PRO A 93 -17.42 9.09 6.51
N ASN A 94 -18.46 9.69 7.08
CA ASN A 94 -19.75 9.97 6.42
C ASN A 94 -19.63 10.80 5.13
N ASP A 95 -18.61 11.63 5.00
CA ASP A 95 -18.35 12.45 3.81
C ASP A 95 -17.56 11.72 2.71
N ALA A 96 -17.02 10.53 2.99
CA ALA A 96 -16.33 9.68 2.01
C ALA A 96 -17.29 8.80 1.19
N VAL A 97 -18.57 8.74 1.55
CA VAL A 97 -19.58 7.91 0.89
C VAL A 97 -20.62 8.75 0.12
N THR A 98 -21.36 8.09 -0.77
CA THR A 98 -22.49 8.70 -1.48
C THR A 98 -23.56 9.18 -0.51
N ARG A 99 -24.33 10.22 -0.90
CA ARG A 99 -25.42 10.77 -0.07
C ARG A 99 -26.38 9.71 0.50
N ASP A 100 -26.74 8.71 -0.30
CA ASP A 100 -27.67 7.63 0.08
C ASP A 100 -27.07 6.61 1.08
N ALA A 101 -25.76 6.64 1.28
CA ALA A 101 -25.04 5.74 2.17
C ALA A 101 -24.63 6.41 3.49
N LYS A 102 -24.87 7.71 3.65
CA LYS A 102 -24.62 8.44 4.89
C LYS A 102 -25.46 7.88 6.04
N ASN A 103 -24.91 7.94 7.26
CA ASN A 103 -25.58 7.52 8.49
C ASN A 103 -25.95 6.03 8.55
N LYS A 104 -25.37 5.19 7.68
CA LYS A 104 -25.50 3.74 7.78
C LYS A 104 -24.62 3.19 8.91
N PRO A 105 -24.98 2.03 9.49
CA PRO A 105 -24.16 1.38 10.49
C PRO A 105 -22.75 1.07 9.94
N GLY A 106 -21.72 1.29 10.77
CA GLY A 106 -20.32 1.11 10.38
C GLY A 106 -19.63 2.34 9.80
N LEU A 107 -20.32 3.49 9.73
CA LEU A 107 -19.71 4.77 9.34
C LEU A 107 -19.50 5.67 10.56
N ALA A 108 -18.43 6.46 10.52
CA ALA A 108 -18.17 7.51 11.49
C ALA A 108 -18.87 8.80 11.09
N ASP A 109 -19.63 9.39 12.00
CA ASP A 109 -20.28 10.68 11.76
C ASP A 109 -19.27 11.83 11.85
N THR A 110 -18.71 12.17 10.69
CA THR A 110 -17.81 13.31 10.50
C THR A 110 -18.54 14.54 9.98
N THR A 111 -19.85 14.45 9.74
CA THR A 111 -20.65 15.59 9.32
C THR A 111 -20.99 16.43 10.54
N GLY A 112 -20.39 17.61 10.64
CA GLY A 112 -20.74 18.57 11.70
C GLY A 112 -22.25 18.87 11.71
N LYS A 113 -22.74 19.39 12.84
CA LYS A 113 -24.15 19.73 13.03
C LYS A 113 -24.67 20.53 11.82
N ASP A 114 -25.70 20.00 11.16
CA ASP A 114 -26.39 20.73 10.10
C ASP A 114 -27.13 21.91 10.73
N TYR A 115 -26.67 23.13 10.44
CA TYR A 115 -27.31 24.36 10.90
C TYR A 115 -28.45 24.79 9.97
N GLY A 116 -28.75 23.99 8.94
CA GLY A 116 -29.72 24.31 7.91
C GLY A 116 -29.32 25.56 7.11
N TYR A 117 -30.18 25.93 6.17
CA TYR A 117 -30.01 27.21 5.49
C TYR A 117 -30.60 28.32 6.37
N PRO A 118 -29.87 29.43 6.58
CA PRO A 118 -30.48 30.63 7.15
C PRO A 118 -31.71 30.99 6.30
N HIS A 119 -32.84 31.22 6.98
CA HIS A 119 -34.17 31.40 6.38
C HIS A 119 -34.09 32.13 5.02
N LYS A 120 -34.59 31.46 3.96
CA LYS A 120 -34.69 31.89 2.54
C LYS A 120 -33.56 31.50 1.59
N SER A 121 -32.51 30.79 2.05
CA SER A 121 -31.39 30.38 1.18
C SER A 121 -31.35 28.89 0.85
N ASP A 122 -32.48 28.18 0.91
CA ASP A 122 -32.52 26.77 0.53
C ASP A 122 -32.40 26.62 -1.00
N PRO A 123 -31.29 26.11 -1.54
CA PRO A 123 -31.08 25.95 -2.97
C PRO A 123 -31.99 24.87 -3.58
N SER A 124 -32.65 24.03 -2.77
CA SER A 124 -33.59 23.01 -3.23
C SER A 124 -35.00 23.55 -3.50
N SER A 125 -35.33 24.76 -3.02
CA SER A 125 -36.67 25.34 -3.18
C SER A 125 -37.05 25.67 -4.63
N GLY A 126 -36.10 25.62 -5.57
CA GLY A 126 -36.31 25.81 -7.00
C GLY A 126 -36.25 24.54 -7.85
N LEU A 127 -35.87 23.40 -7.28
CA LEU A 127 -35.80 22.11 -7.97
C LEU A 127 -37.17 21.42 -7.86
N LYS A 128 -38.04 21.64 -8.85
CA LYS A 128 -39.22 20.79 -9.05
C LYS A 128 -38.74 19.39 -9.45
N GLN A 129 -39.25 18.37 -8.75
CA GLN A 129 -39.04 16.95 -9.07
C GLN A 129 -39.49 16.61 -10.49
#